data_AF-A0A150QTR9-F1
#
_entry.id   AF-A0A150QTR9-F1
#
_cell.length_a   1.000
_cell.length_b   1.000
_cell.length_c   1.000
_cell.angle_alpha   90.00
_cell.angle_beta   90.00
_cell.angle_gamma   90.00
#
_symmetry.space_group_name_H-M   'P 1'
#
loop_
_entity.id
_entity.type
_entity.pdbx_description
1 polymer ?
#
loop_
_entity_poly.entity_id
_entity_poly.type
_entity_poly.pdbx_seq_one_letter_code
_entity_poly.pdbx_strand_id
1 'polypeptide(L)' 'MANRSPASTRNGRAPKIALVLAGGAARGAYEVGVVQHILEEVSRDLGREVPLDILCGTSVGAINVCGLA' A
#
# COMPACT_ATOMS: atom_id res chain seq x y z
N MET A 1 22.22 -17.70 -11.34
CA MET A 1 22.25 -18.38 -10.04
C MET A 1 22.49 -17.32 -8.96
N ALA A 2 21.43 -16.60 -8.56
CA ALA A 2 21.51 -15.60 -7.50
C ALA A 2 20.82 -16.18 -6.26
N ASN A 3 21.66 -16.48 -5.28
CA ASN A 3 21.35 -16.96 -3.95
C ASN A 3 20.38 -16.01 -3.23
N ARG A 4 19.20 -16.50 -2.83
CA ARG A 4 18.40 -15.85 -1.78
C ARG A 4 18.09 -16.87 -0.69
N SER A 5 18.74 -16.71 0.44
CA SER A 5 18.33 -17.21 1.76
C SER A 5 19.10 -16.41 2.83
N PRO A 6 18.61 -16.24 4.07
CA PRO A 6 17.30 -16.62 4.63
C PRO A 6 16.62 -15.47 5.44
N ALA A 7 15.31 -15.31 5.31
CA ALA A 7 14.47 -14.78 6.39
C ALA A 7 13.39 -15.83 6.64
N SER A 8 13.70 -16.69 7.61
CA SER A 8 12.92 -17.85 8.03
C SER A 8 11.68 -17.41 8.84
N THR A 9 10.60 -18.18 8.66
CA THR A 9 9.33 -18.25 9.42
C THR A 9 8.19 -17.28 9.08
N ARG A 10 7.22 -17.80 8.29
CA ARG A 10 5.78 -17.96 8.63
C ARG A 10 5.06 -18.65 7.45
N ASN A 11 4.61 -19.89 7.64
CA ASN A 11 3.66 -20.66 6.79
C ASN A 11 3.53 -20.24 5.31
N GLY A 12 4.30 -20.80 4.37
CA GLY A 12 4.00 -20.96 2.92
C GLY A 12 3.25 -19.87 2.12
N ARG A 13 3.08 -18.67 2.65
CA ARG A 13 2.14 -17.65 2.19
C ARG A 13 2.90 -16.36 2.05
N ALA A 14 2.75 -15.72 0.90
CA ALA A 14 3.38 -14.45 0.61
C ALA A 14 3.09 -13.43 1.74
N PRO A 15 4.06 -12.56 2.08
CA PRO A 15 3.84 -11.52 3.08
C PRO A 15 2.69 -10.63 2.64
N LYS A 16 1.77 -10.34 3.56
CA LYS A 16 0.69 -9.36 3.32
C LYS A 16 1.24 -7.95 3.41
N ILE A 17 0.79 -7.07 2.52
CA ILE A 17 1.18 -5.67 2.47
C ILE A 17 0.01 -4.79 2.93
N ALA A 18 0.32 -3.79 3.75
CA ALA A 18 -0.66 -2.83 4.24
C ALA A 18 -0.35 -1.41 3.75
N LEU A 19 -1.38 -0.70 3.29
CA LEU A 19 -1.37 0.75 3.13
C LEU A 19 -2.00 1.38 4.37
N VAL A 20 -1.25 2.25 5.05
CA VAL A 20 -1.69 2.94 6.26
C VAL A 20 -1.68 4.44 6.03
N LEU A 21 -2.87 5.07 6.04
CA LEU A 21 -3.03 6.51 5.87
C LEU A 21 -3.33 7.19 7.22
N ALA A 22 -2.63 8.28 7.51
CA ALA A 22 -2.71 8.97 8.78
C ALA A 22 -3.88 9.98 8.81
N GLY A 23 -4.16 10.52 9.99
CA GLY A 23 -5.01 11.70 10.11
C GLY A 23 -4.28 12.97 9.66
N GLY A 24 -5.00 13.92 9.07
CA GLY A 24 -4.38 15.17 8.59
C GLY A 24 -5.34 16.30 8.21
N ALA A 25 -6.64 16.15 8.49
CA ALA A 25 -7.69 17.08 8.04
C ALA A 25 -7.52 17.41 6.54
N ALA A 26 -7.46 18.70 6.17
CA ALA A 26 -7.28 19.12 4.78
C ALA A 26 -6.00 18.58 4.12
N ARG A 27 -4.94 18.30 4.90
CA ARG A 27 -3.69 17.71 4.37
C ARG A 27 -3.84 16.25 3.93
N GLY A 28 -4.96 15.60 4.24
CA GLY A 28 -5.27 14.26 3.73
C GLY A 28 -5.31 14.21 2.20
N ALA A 29 -5.51 15.34 1.52
CA ALA A 29 -5.42 15.42 0.06
C ALA A 29 -4.02 15.06 -0.49
N TYR A 30 -2.95 15.27 0.30
CA TYR A 30 -1.60 14.89 -0.10
C TYR A 30 -1.44 13.37 -0.17
N GLU A 31 -2.08 12.63 0.74
CA GLU A 31 -2.07 11.17 0.73
C GLU A 31 -2.73 10.63 -0.55
N VAL A 32 -3.84 11.24 -0.99
CA VAL A 32 -4.55 10.84 -2.21
C VAL A 32 -3.64 10.94 -3.43
N GLY A 33 -2.91 12.05 -3.59
CA GLY A 33 -1.97 12.23 -4.70
C GLY A 33 -0.86 11.17 -4.70
N VAL A 34 -0.31 10.85 -3.53
CA VAL A 34 0.71 9.79 -3.38
C VAL A 34 0.13 8.42 -3.73
N VAL A 35 -1.06 8.10 -3.24
CA VAL A 35 -1.72 6.82 -3.53
C VAL A 35 -2.02 6.69 -5.02
N GLN A 36 -2.52 7.74 -5.67
CA GLN A 36 -2.78 7.73 -7.11
C GLN A 36 -1.49 7.42 -7.89
N HIS A 37 -0.38 8.09 -7.56
CA HIS A 37 0.90 7.83 -8.21
C HIS A 37 1.38 6.38 -8.01
N ILE A 38 1.22 5.82 -6.81
CA ILE A 38 1.56 4.42 -6.53
C ILE A 38 0.69 3.45 -7.34
N LEU A 39 -0.63 3.67 -7.37
CA LEU A 39 -1.55 2.76 -8.06
C LEU A 39 -1.46 2.86 -9.58
N GLU A 40 -1.07 4.02 -10.11
CA GLU A 40 -0.96 4.23 -11.55
C GLU A 40 0.48 4.10 -12.07
N GLU A 41 1.35 5.05 -11.74
CA GLU A 41 2.68 5.15 -12.33
C GLU A 41 3.59 4.02 -11.85
N VAL A 42 3.62 3.74 -10.55
CA VAL A 42 4.44 2.65 -10.01
C VAL A 42 3.94 1.29 -10.51
N SER A 43 2.63 1.07 -10.61
CA SER A 43 2.09 -0.16 -11.19
C SER A 43 2.51 -0.34 -12.66
N ARG A 44 2.52 0.75 -13.44
CA ARG A 44 2.97 0.74 -14.84
C ARG A 44 4.45 0.40 -14.94
N ASP A 45 5.30 1.04 -14.15
CA ASP A 45 6.75 0.81 -14.15
C ASP A 45 7.12 -0.62 -13.72
N LEU A 46 6.35 -1.19 -12.79
CA LEU A 46 6.52 -2.58 -12.35
C LEU A 46 5.95 -3.61 -13.32
N GLY A 47 5.11 -3.20 -14.29
CA GLY A 47 4.38 -4.09 -15.18
C GLY A 47 3.37 -4.99 -14.46
N ARG A 48 2.94 -4.61 -13.26
CA ARG A 48 1.97 -5.35 -12.43
C ARG A 48 1.34 -4.41 -11.41
N GLU A 49 0.16 -4.79 -10.91
CA GLU A 49 -0.49 -4.07 -9.82
C GLU A 49 0.37 -4.09 -8.53
N VAL A 50 0.27 -3.01 -7.76
CA VAL A 50 0.83 -2.91 -6.42
C VAL A 50 -0.08 -3.67 -5.43
N PRO A 51 0.36 -4.78 -4.82
CA PRO A 51 -0.47 -5.56 -3.93
C PRO A 51 -0.68 -4.81 -2.62
N LEU A 52 -1.94 -4.48 -2.32
CA LEU A 52 -2.38 -3.88 -1.06
C LEU A 52 -3.43 -4.79 -0.42
N ASP A 53 -2.98 -5.71 0.43
CA ASP A 53 -3.85 -6.70 1.08
C ASP A 53 -4.66 -6.11 2.24
N ILE A 54 -4.17 -5.01 2.83
CA ILE A 54 -4.74 -4.39 4.01
C ILE A 54 -4.79 -2.89 3.79
N LEU A 55 -5.98 -2.32 3.96
CA LEU A 55 -6.19 -0.88 3.95
C LEU A 55 -6.54 -0.44 5.37
N CYS A 56 -5.81 0.55 5.88
CA CYS A 56 -6.01 1.07 7.22
C CYS A 56 -5.86 2.58 7.22
N GLY A 57 -6.67 3.27 8.01
CA GLY A 57 -6.49 4.70 8.19
C GLY A 57 -7.16 5.26 9.43
N THR A 58 -6.78 6.48 9.79
CA THR A 58 -7.36 7.24 10.92
C THR A 58 -7.93 8.57 10.43
N SER A 59 -9.13 8.96 10.87
CA SER A 59 -9.76 10.23 10.49
C SER A 59 -9.87 10.38 8.96
N VAL A 60 -9.33 11.45 8.36
CA VAL A 60 -9.30 11.62 6.89
C VAL A 60 -8.60 10.46 6.17
N GLY A 61 -7.56 9.87 6.76
CA GLY A 61 -6.91 8.68 6.22
C GLY A 61 -7.85 7.49 6.16
N ALA A 62 -8.77 7.35 7.13
CA ALA A 62 -9.81 6.31 7.12
C ALA A 62 -10.81 6.53 5.98
N ILE A 63 -11.17 7.78 5.70
CA ILE A 63 -12.04 8.17 4.57
C ILE A 63 -11.33 7.87 3.25
N ASN A 64 -10.06 8.27 3.12
CA ASN A 64 -9.25 8.04 1.94
C ASN A 64 -9.16 6.53 1.62
N VAL A 65 -8.85 5.68 2.61
CA VAL A 65 -8.82 4.23 2.38
C VAL A 65 -10.20 3.63 2.13
N CYS A 66 -11.28 4.17 2.70
CA CYS A 66 -12.64 3.73 2.34
C CYS A 66 -12.98 4.01 0.88
N GLY A 67 -12.40 5.05 0.27
CA GLY A 67 -12.56 5.30 -1.16
C GLY A 67 -11.82 4.31 -2.07
N LEU A 68 -10.89 3.54 -1.51
CA LEU A 68 -10.07 2.53 -2.23
C LEU A 68 -10.53 1.10 -1.99
N ALA A 69 -11.31 0.87 -0.92
CA ALA A 69 -11.78 -0.44 -0.49
C ALA A 69 -13.03 -0.88 -1.26
#